data_AF-W2IC98-F1
#
_entry.id   AF-W2IC98-F1
#
_cell.length_a   1.000
_cell.length_b   1.000
_cell.length_c   1.000
_cell.angle_alpha   90.00
_cell.angle_beta   90.00
_cell.angle_gamma   90.00
#
_symmetry.space_group_name_H-M   'P 1'
#
loop_
_entity.id
_entity.type
_entity.pdbx_description
1 polymer ?
#
loop_
_entity_poly.entity_id
_entity_poly.type
_entity_poly.pdbx_seq_one_letter_code
_entity_poly.pdbx_strand_id
1 'polypeptide(L)'
;MPDDHRLTQKVFAFMMSALVLLLNEHWWTRTGSCFKNSRAIPSSEVCRYSFPHEPVLTTAFNAKGVQLYLKPAHEYINGFNPVMMAAFKSNHDIQILLGGKNVVNLIYYYCKYVTKTQHQVDSVAAVGLAAFQR
;
A
#
# COMPACT_ATOMS: atom_id res chain seq x y z
N MET A 1 -21.13 20.80 12.33
CA MET A 1 -19.80 20.95 11.71
C MET A 1 -20.05 20.87 10.21
N PRO A 2 -20.00 21.99 9.46
CA PRO A 2 -20.34 21.94 8.04
C PRO A 2 -19.30 21.09 7.32
N ASP A 3 -19.77 20.17 6.49
CA ASP A 3 -18.98 19.29 5.61
C ASP A 3 -17.86 20.08 4.93
N ASP A 4 -16.62 19.62 5.10
CA ASP A 4 -15.43 20.19 4.47
C ASP A 4 -15.41 19.77 2.98
N HIS A 5 -16.32 20.33 2.17
CA HIS A 5 -16.45 20.14 0.72
C HIS A 5 -15.29 20.79 -0.08
N ARG A 6 -14.03 20.57 0.32
CA ARG A 6 -12.87 21.12 -0.41
C ARG A 6 -12.73 20.54 -1.82
N LEU A 7 -13.29 19.36 -2.05
CA LEU A 7 -13.21 18.65 -3.33
C LEU A 7 -14.59 18.13 -3.73
N THR A 8 -14.96 18.35 -5.00
CA THR A 8 -16.13 17.67 -5.57
C THR A 8 -15.87 16.16 -5.66
N GLN A 9 -16.93 15.36 -5.63
CA GLN A 9 -16.82 13.90 -5.71
C GLN A 9 -16.05 13.44 -6.96
N LYS A 10 -16.21 14.14 -8.09
CA LYS A 10 -15.47 13.84 -9.34
C LYS A 10 -13.97 14.07 -9.18
N VAL A 11 -13.57 15.19 -8.57
CA VAL A 11 -12.15 15.50 -8.34
C VAL A 11 -11.55 14.52 -7.33
N PHE A 12 -12.30 14.17 -6.28
CA PHE A 12 -11.86 13.18 -5.31
C PHE A 12 -11.64 11.81 -5.97
N ALA A 13 -12.61 11.33 -6.77
CA ALA A 13 -12.49 10.06 -7.48
C ALA A 13 -11.30 10.04 -8.45
N PHE A 14 -11.06 11.13 -9.18
CA PHE A 14 -9.90 11.26 -10.06
C PHE A 14 -8.58 11.20 -9.29
N MET A 15 -8.44 12.00 -8.23
CA MET A 15 -7.26 11.98 -7.36
C MET A 15 -7.02 10.59 -6.78
N MET A 16 -8.08 9.93 -6.32
CA MET A 16 -8.03 8.58 -5.77
C MET A 16 -7.54 7.56 -6.79
N SER A 17 -8.07 7.57 -8.01
CA SER A 17 -7.60 6.68 -9.08
C SER A 17 -6.11 6.90 -9.39
N ALA A 18 -5.66 8.16 -9.42
CA ALA A 18 -4.25 8.48 -9.64
C ALA A 18 -3.36 7.95 -8.50
N LEU A 19 -3.76 8.13 -7.24
CA LEU A 19 -3.02 7.61 -6.08
C LEU A 19 -2.95 6.08 -6.09
N VAL A 20 -4.04 5.40 -6.43
CA VAL A 20 -4.09 3.94 -6.50
C VAL A 20 -3.13 3.42 -7.58
N LEU A 21 -3.17 3.99 -8.77
CA LEU A 21 -2.28 3.63 -9.88
C LEU A 21 -0.80 3.83 -9.52
N LEU A 22 -0.47 4.95 -8.87
CA LEU A 22 0.92 5.29 -8.58
C LEU A 22 1.49 4.48 -7.40
N LEU A 23 0.65 4.19 -6.39
CA LEU A 23 1.11 3.78 -5.07
C LEU A 23 0.65 2.38 -4.65
N ASN A 24 -0.43 1.84 -5.23
CA ASN A 24 -1.03 0.56 -4.81
C ASN A 24 -1.00 -0.49 -5.91
N GLU A 25 -0.68 -0.09 -7.13
CA GLU A 25 -0.49 -1.02 -8.22
C GLU A 25 0.90 -1.69 -8.15
N HIS A 26 0.88 -3.00 -8.31
CA HIS A 26 2.03 -3.84 -8.46
C HIS A 26 2.58 -3.77 -9.88
N TRP A 27 3.40 -2.75 -10.13
CA TRP A 27 4.01 -2.54 -11.43
C TRP A 27 5.13 -3.55 -11.71
N TRP A 28 5.08 -4.17 -12.90
CA TRP A 28 6.08 -5.14 -13.37
C TRP A 28 7.53 -4.59 -13.39
N THR A 29 7.70 -3.28 -13.62
CA THR A 29 9.01 -2.59 -13.60
C THR A 29 9.58 -2.42 -12.19
N ARG A 30 8.76 -2.60 -11.14
CA ARG A 30 9.14 -2.42 -9.73
C ARG A 30 9.15 -3.75 -8.98
N THR A 31 9.55 -4.84 -9.65
CA THR A 31 9.50 -6.21 -9.13
C THR A 31 10.75 -6.70 -8.40
N GLY A 32 11.73 -5.81 -8.14
CA GLY A 32 13.03 -6.19 -7.54
C GLY A 32 12.97 -6.84 -6.15
N SER A 33 11.84 -6.76 -5.44
CA SER A 33 11.61 -7.49 -4.18
C SER A 33 10.67 -8.70 -4.31
N CYS A 34 10.06 -8.89 -5.47
CA CYS A 34 8.97 -9.84 -5.68
C CYS A 34 9.49 -11.27 -5.79
N PHE A 35 10.56 -11.46 -6.54
CA PHE A 35 11.14 -12.77 -6.84
C PHE A 35 12.34 -13.05 -5.94
N LYS A 36 12.11 -12.94 -4.62
CA LYS A 36 13.12 -13.18 -3.59
C LYS A 36 12.67 -14.29 -2.65
N ASN A 37 13.57 -15.23 -2.41
CA ASN A 37 13.36 -16.28 -1.41
C ASN A 37 13.05 -15.65 -0.05
N SER A 38 11.99 -16.12 0.58
CA SER A 38 11.54 -15.67 1.89
C SER A 38 11.08 -16.87 2.70
N ARG A 39 10.85 -16.67 4.01
CA ARG A 39 10.30 -17.73 4.86
C ARG A 39 8.93 -18.23 4.35
N ALA A 40 8.15 -17.36 3.72
CA ALA A 40 6.81 -17.69 3.21
C ALA A 40 6.85 -18.31 1.80
N ILE A 41 7.82 -17.92 0.97
CA ILE A 41 7.97 -18.43 -0.41
C ILE A 41 9.44 -18.82 -0.63
N PRO A 42 9.76 -20.12 -0.67
CA PRO A 42 11.13 -20.60 -0.82
C PRO A 42 11.65 -20.53 -2.27
N SER A 43 10.74 -20.41 -3.25
CA SER A 43 11.06 -20.25 -4.67
C SER A 43 10.99 -18.78 -5.10
N SER A 44 11.91 -18.35 -5.95
CA SER A 44 11.87 -17.04 -6.60
C SER A 44 10.97 -17.00 -7.82
N GLU A 45 10.26 -18.08 -8.15
CA GLU A 45 9.38 -18.15 -9.33
C GLU A 45 8.00 -17.52 -9.08
N VAL A 46 7.60 -17.43 -7.80
CA VAL A 46 6.31 -16.87 -7.40
C VAL A 46 6.52 -15.51 -6.78
N CYS A 47 5.64 -14.55 -7.08
CA CYS A 47 5.68 -13.24 -6.46
C CYS A 47 5.46 -13.39 -4.94
N ARG A 48 6.43 -12.90 -4.15
CA ARG A 48 6.39 -12.85 -2.68
C ARG A 48 5.13 -12.21 -2.10
N TYR A 49 4.51 -11.31 -2.85
CA TYR A 49 3.30 -10.59 -2.45
C TYR A 49 2.02 -11.22 -3.01
N SER A 50 2.11 -12.42 -3.59
CA SER A 50 0.96 -13.17 -4.12
C SER A 50 0.20 -12.43 -5.23
N PHE A 51 0.93 -11.77 -6.12
CA PHE A 51 0.41 -11.22 -7.36
C PHE A 51 0.58 -12.21 -8.54
N PRO A 52 -0.38 -12.27 -9.48
CA PRO A 52 -1.69 -11.60 -9.44
C PRO A 52 -2.58 -12.16 -8.34
N HIS A 53 -3.41 -11.31 -7.75
CA HIS A 53 -4.46 -11.76 -6.84
C HIS A 53 -5.50 -12.60 -7.60
N GLU A 54 -5.95 -13.68 -6.97
CA GLU A 54 -6.99 -14.54 -7.53
C GLU A 54 -8.31 -13.75 -7.63
N PRO A 55 -8.98 -13.71 -8.80
CA PRO A 55 -10.25 -13.03 -8.93
C PRO A 55 -11.32 -13.68 -8.05
N VAL A 56 -11.95 -12.89 -7.18
CA VAL A 56 -13.04 -13.35 -6.33
C VAL A 56 -14.32 -12.64 -6.73
N LEU A 57 -15.34 -13.41 -7.14
CA LEU A 57 -16.61 -12.88 -7.65
C LEU A 57 -17.53 -12.34 -6.55
N THR A 58 -17.33 -12.74 -5.29
CA THR A 58 -18.10 -12.27 -4.13
C THR A 58 -17.22 -12.22 -2.88
N THR A 59 -17.41 -11.22 -2.03
CA THR A 59 -16.72 -11.17 -0.74
C THR A 59 -17.19 -12.33 0.14
N ALA A 60 -16.26 -13.16 0.62
CA ALA A 60 -16.55 -14.34 1.42
C ALA A 60 -15.72 -14.34 2.71
N PHE A 61 -16.35 -14.79 3.80
CA PHE A 61 -15.71 -15.02 5.09
C PHE A 61 -15.51 -16.52 5.27
N ASN A 62 -14.30 -16.94 5.60
CA ASN A 62 -13.97 -18.34 5.82
C ASN A 62 -13.10 -18.49 7.08
N ALA A 63 -12.85 -19.73 7.50
CA ALA A 63 -12.04 -20.02 8.68
C ALA A 63 -10.58 -19.52 8.58
N LYS A 64 -10.09 -19.23 7.36
CA LYS A 64 -8.75 -18.70 7.09
C LYS A 64 -8.71 -17.17 6.99
N GLY A 65 -9.86 -16.48 6.93
CA GLY A 65 -9.95 -15.03 6.85
C GLY A 65 -11.04 -14.54 5.89
N VAL A 66 -10.81 -13.36 5.31
CA VAL A 66 -11.74 -12.68 4.40
C VAL A 66 -11.15 -12.64 3.00
N GLN A 67 -11.90 -13.12 2.02
CA GLN A 67 -11.62 -12.96 0.60
C GLN A 67 -12.50 -11.82 0.09
N LEU A 68 -11.88 -10.71 -0.35
CA LEU A 68 -12.61 -9.55 -0.83
C LEU A 68 -12.93 -9.71 -2.31
N TYR A 69 -14.13 -9.28 -2.70
CA TYR A 69 -14.48 -9.12 -4.11
C TYR A 69 -13.45 -8.23 -4.82
N LEU A 70 -12.92 -8.72 -5.94
CA LEU A 70 -11.99 -7.99 -6.78
C LEU A 70 -12.61 -7.81 -8.17
N LYS A 71 -12.64 -6.56 -8.64
CA LYS A 71 -13.10 -6.28 -10.00
C LYS A 71 -12.10 -6.88 -11.01
N PRO A 72 -12.56 -7.35 -12.18
CA PRO A 72 -11.66 -7.69 -13.27
C PRO A 72 -10.70 -6.54 -13.57
N ALA A 73 -9.44 -6.86 -13.93
CA ALA A 73 -8.35 -5.90 -14.15
C ALA A 73 -7.79 -5.20 -12.90
N HIS A 74 -8.19 -5.62 -11.69
CA HIS A 74 -7.64 -5.13 -10.42
C HIS A 74 -6.73 -6.16 -9.72
N GLU A 75 -6.34 -7.23 -10.41
CA GLU A 75 -5.55 -8.34 -9.87
C GLU A 75 -4.18 -7.90 -9.36
N TYR A 76 -3.68 -6.76 -9.85
CA TYR A 76 -2.40 -6.16 -9.48
C TYR A 76 -2.54 -4.95 -8.55
N ILE A 77 -3.74 -4.66 -8.04
CA ILE A 77 -3.98 -3.54 -7.15
C ILE A 77 -4.13 -4.06 -5.72
N ASN A 78 -3.31 -3.57 -4.79
CA ASN A 78 -3.51 -3.82 -3.36
C ASN A 78 -4.86 -3.24 -2.90
N GLY A 79 -5.50 -3.93 -1.96
CA GLY A 79 -6.68 -3.40 -1.29
C GLY A 79 -6.36 -2.10 -0.54
N PHE A 80 -7.23 -1.09 -0.66
CA PHE A 80 -7.03 0.21 -0.02
C PHE A 80 -8.34 0.78 0.52
N ASN A 81 -8.24 1.64 1.54
CA ASN A 81 -9.34 2.46 2.01
C ASN A 81 -9.23 3.90 1.44
N PRO A 82 -10.28 4.46 0.79
CA PRO A 82 -10.20 5.79 0.18
C PRO A 82 -9.84 6.93 1.13
N VAL A 83 -10.33 6.89 2.37
CA VAL A 83 -10.06 7.92 3.38
C VAL A 83 -8.60 7.86 3.82
N MET A 84 -8.12 6.65 4.13
CA MET A 84 -6.72 6.44 4.51
C MET A 84 -5.77 6.80 3.36
N MET A 85 -6.11 6.42 2.12
CA MET A 85 -5.32 6.79 0.94
C MET A 85 -5.21 8.30 0.76
N ALA A 86 -6.32 9.04 0.89
CA ALA A 86 -6.32 10.49 0.76
C ALA A 86 -5.49 11.17 1.86
N ALA A 87 -5.56 10.62 3.09
CA ALA A 87 -4.79 11.10 4.22
C ALA A 87 -3.28 10.85 4.05
N PHE A 88 -2.88 9.58 3.87
CA PHE A 88 -1.48 9.17 3.91
C PHE A 88 -0.77 9.25 2.56
N LYS A 89 -1.50 9.16 1.45
CA LYS A 89 -0.95 9.16 0.08
C LYS A 89 0.17 8.14 -0.09
N SER A 90 -0.06 6.94 0.42
CA SER A 90 0.84 5.79 0.34
C SER A 90 0.05 4.49 0.31
N ASN A 91 0.69 3.41 -0.15
CA ASN A 91 0.20 2.07 0.16
C ASN A 91 0.12 1.91 1.69
N HIS A 92 -0.90 1.22 2.18
CA HIS A 92 -1.13 1.03 3.60
C HIS A 92 -1.68 -0.37 3.88
N ASP A 93 -0.96 -1.12 4.70
CA ASP A 93 -1.44 -2.38 5.27
C ASP A 93 -1.87 -2.14 6.71
N ILE A 94 -3.12 -2.48 7.03
CA ILE A 94 -3.69 -2.29 8.37
C ILE A 94 -3.84 -3.66 9.03
N GLN A 95 -3.17 -3.83 10.16
CA GLN A 95 -3.32 -5.01 11.01
C GLN A 95 -3.73 -4.61 12.41
N ILE A 96 -4.86 -5.14 12.89
CA ILE A 96 -5.30 -4.94 14.27
C ILE A 96 -4.48 -5.85 15.18
N LEU A 97 -3.86 -5.26 16.21
CA LEU A 97 -3.06 -5.97 17.19
C LEU A 97 -3.88 -6.21 18.46
N LEU A 98 -4.33 -7.44 18.64
CA LEU A 98 -4.96 -7.89 19.89
C LEU A 98 -3.86 -8.50 20.76
N GLY A 99 -3.74 -8.04 22.01
CA GLY A 99 -2.59 -8.27 22.90
C GLY A 99 -2.08 -9.71 23.01
N GLY A 100 -0.83 -9.87 23.44
CA GLY A 100 -0.18 -11.18 23.63
C GLY A 100 1.30 -11.15 23.26
N LYS A 101 2.02 -12.26 23.51
CA LYS A 101 3.48 -12.35 23.26
C LYS A 101 3.87 -12.07 21.81
N ASN A 102 3.01 -12.42 20.85
CA ASN A 102 3.25 -12.19 19.42
C ASN A 102 3.16 -10.71 19.03
N VAL A 103 2.39 -9.89 19.76
CA VAL A 103 2.23 -8.45 19.48
C VAL A 103 3.53 -7.69 19.72
N VAL A 104 4.29 -8.05 20.76
CA VAL A 104 5.58 -7.40 21.06
C VAL A 104 6.55 -7.53 19.89
N ASN A 105 6.63 -8.72 19.28
CA ASN A 105 7.46 -8.97 18.11
C ASN A 105 7.00 -8.14 16.89
N LEU A 106 5.69 -8.00 16.69
CA LEU A 106 5.14 -7.15 15.63
C LEU A 106 5.46 -5.68 15.87
N ILE A 107 5.32 -5.17 17.10
CA ILE A 107 5.68 -3.79 17.46
C ILE A 107 7.17 -3.55 17.15
N TYR A 108 8.06 -4.44 17.61
CA TYR A 108 9.49 -4.33 17.32
C TYR A 108 9.77 -4.31 15.82
N TYR A 109 9.10 -5.19 15.08
CA TYR A 109 9.18 -5.21 13.62
C TYR A 109 8.73 -3.88 13.01
N TYR A 110 7.56 -3.34 13.38
CA TYR A 110 7.09 -2.06 12.85
C TYR A 110 8.03 -0.91 13.20
N CYS A 111 8.49 -0.82 14.45
CA CYS A 111 9.47 0.20 14.86
C CYS A 111 10.71 0.16 13.97
N LYS A 112 11.27 -1.03 13.70
CA LYS A 112 12.42 -1.18 12.79
C LYS A 112 12.19 -0.56 11.41
N TYR A 113 10.98 -0.61 10.87
CA TYR A 113 10.66 -0.05 9.55
C TYR A 113 10.31 1.44 9.62
N VAL A 114 9.59 1.88 10.65
CA VAL A 114 9.24 3.30 10.86
C VAL A 114 10.48 4.13 11.15
N THR A 115 11.44 3.59 11.91
CA THR A 115 12.71 4.26 12.22
C THR A 115 13.80 3.97 11.19
N LYS A 116 13.49 3.27 10.09
CA LYS A 116 14.46 3.01 9.03
C LYS A 116 14.78 4.34 8.35
N THR A 117 16.06 4.67 8.23
CA THR A 117 16.51 5.82 7.45
C THR A 117 15.96 5.71 6.04
N GLN A 118 15.08 6.64 5.67
CA GLN A 118 14.55 6.71 4.32
C GLN A 118 15.63 7.31 3.41
N HIS A 119 15.75 6.81 2.19
CA HIS A 119 16.52 7.51 1.18
C HIS A 119 15.86 8.88 0.96
N GLN A 120 16.64 9.96 0.98
CA GLN A 120 16.14 11.29 0.60
C GLN A 120 15.56 11.20 -0.82
N VAL A 121 14.24 11.29 -0.94
CA VAL A 121 13.53 11.31 -2.23
C VAL A 121 13.54 12.72 -2.82
N ASP A 122 13.90 13.72 -2.01
CA ASP A 122 14.10 15.08 -2.47
C ASP A 122 15.25 15.09 -3.47
N SER A 123 14.93 15.42 -4.72
CA SER A 123 15.95 15.85 -5.67
C SER A 123 16.66 17.04 -5.03
N VAL A 124 17.92 16.84 -4.62
CA VAL A 124 18.77 17.89 -4.04
C VAL A 124 18.79 19.12 -4.97
N ALA A 125 18.68 18.90 -6.28
CA ALA A 125 18.55 19.95 -7.28
C ALA A 125 17.20 20.69 -7.20
N ALA A 126 16.07 20.00 -6.98
CA ALA A 126 14.75 20.65 -6.84
C ALA A 126 14.64 21.44 -5.52
N VAL A 127 15.14 20.90 -4.41
CA VAL A 127 15.20 21.62 -3.13
C VAL A 127 16.17 22.79 -3.21
N GLY A 128 17.32 22.62 -3.87
CA GLY A 128 18.27 23.69 -4.15
C GLY A 128 17.63 24.80 -4.99
N LEU A 129 16.98 24.46 -6.10
CA LEU A 129 16.31 25.43 -6.97
C LEU A 129 15.22 26.21 -6.25
N ALA A 130 14.40 25.54 -5.42
CA ALA A 130 13.38 26.20 -4.60
C ALA A 130 13.99 27.13 -3.53
N ALA A 131 15.18 26.80 -3.01
CA ALA A 131 15.90 27.64 -2.06
C ALA A 131 16.48 28.91 -2.71
N PHE A 132 16.84 28.87 -3.99
CA PHE A 132 17.30 30.03 -4.77
C PHE A 132 16.17 30.94 -5.30
N GLN A 133 14.92 30.51 -5.18
CA GLN A 133 13.73 31.31 -5.55
C GLN A 133 13.20 32.17 -4.39
N ARG A 134 13.97 32.31 -3.31
CA ARG A 134 13.77 33.31 -2.24
C ARG A 134 14.72 34.48 -2.43
#